data_AF-A0AAU8FZX3-F1
#
_entry.id   AF-A0AAU8FZX3-F1
#
_cell.length_a   1.000
_cell.length_b   1.000
_cell.length_c   1.000
_cell.angle_alpha   90.00
_cell.angle_beta   90.00
_cell.angle_gamma   90.00
#
_symmetry.space_group_name_H-M   'P 1'
#
loop_
_entity.id
_entity.type
_entity.pdbx_description
1 polymer ?
#
loop_
_entity_poly.entity_id
_entity_poly.type
_entity_poly.pdbx_seq_one_letter_code
_entity_poly.pdbx_strand_id
1 'polypeptide(L)'
;MTVPDDARPPGRAGTPDGGPGVAWTPSPLALDRAAFRRAQRRRSLLVALASTVLVVAAVVLVVVNAPGWERARTAFFDPAMAWESLPAILEGLWLNLRVWVVAGVVGTLLGLGLAIARTSRIPALFPLRAFAIGYVDLFRGVPLLLVLLLVGFGLPALRLEWLPTSGAFLGALAIVLTYTAYLAEVFRAGIESVHPSQVAAARSLGLTRAQTTRRVVLPQAVRNVTAPLANNLVSLQKDSGLISVLGAVDAIRAAQIATTGSYNFTPYVVAGILFFLVSFPLTRAVDAYQARRGWGRSLATVSGAGDIR
;
A
#
# COMPACT_ATOMS: atom_id res chain seq x y z
N MET A 1 -36.46 28.27 24.57
CA MET A 1 -36.73 26.82 24.37
C MET A 1 -35.38 26.13 24.46
N THR A 2 -35.04 25.66 25.65
CA THR A 2 -33.69 25.27 26.07
C THR A 2 -33.50 23.77 25.90
N VAL A 3 -32.57 23.37 25.04
CA VAL A 3 -32.11 21.98 24.92
C VAL A 3 -31.00 21.78 25.96
N PRO A 4 -31.10 20.84 26.91
CA PRO A 4 -29.98 20.52 27.79
C PRO A 4 -28.94 19.70 27.04
N ASP A 5 -27.71 20.16 27.15
CA ASP A 5 -26.47 19.57 26.67
C ASP A 5 -26.04 18.46 27.64
N ASP A 6 -26.23 17.18 27.27
CA ASP A 6 -25.73 16.01 28.00
C ASP A 6 -25.07 15.03 27.03
N ALA A 7 -23.97 15.46 26.41
CA ALA A 7 -23.05 14.59 25.67
C ALA A 7 -21.68 14.56 26.36
N ARG A 8 -21.63 14.13 27.63
CA ARG A 8 -20.37 13.67 28.23
C ARG A 8 -20.05 12.27 27.69
N PRO A 9 -18.82 11.99 27.23
CA PRO A 9 -18.40 10.60 27.01
C PRO A 9 -18.56 9.84 28.34
N PRO A 10 -18.83 8.52 28.34
CA PRO A 10 -18.80 7.76 29.58
C PRO A 10 -17.36 7.78 30.08
N GLY A 11 -17.07 8.75 30.95
CA GLY A 11 -15.98 8.67 31.89
C GLY A 11 -16.13 7.35 32.63
N ARG A 12 -15.01 6.75 33.02
CA ARG A 12 -15.00 5.74 34.08
C ARG A 12 -15.69 6.38 35.28
N ALA A 13 -17.00 6.15 35.41
CA ALA A 13 -17.77 6.58 36.55
C ALA A 13 -17.12 5.94 37.76
N GLY A 14 -16.86 6.77 38.77
CA GLY A 14 -16.39 6.30 40.06
C GLY A 14 -17.25 5.13 40.52
N THR A 15 -16.59 4.16 41.14
CA THR A 15 -17.23 3.19 42.01
C THR A 15 -18.24 3.93 42.90
N PRO A 16 -19.55 3.68 42.75
CA PRO A 16 -20.50 4.21 43.70
C PRO A 16 -20.19 3.55 45.04
N ASP A 17 -20.10 4.35 46.11
CA ASP A 17 -20.20 3.84 47.47
C ASP A 17 -21.48 3.00 47.57
N GLY A 18 -21.33 1.69 47.69
CA GLY A 18 -22.46 0.78 47.56
C GLY A 18 -22.12 -0.66 47.86
N GLY A 19 -21.51 -0.93 49.02
CA GLY A 19 -21.44 -2.27 49.65
C GLY A 19 -20.75 -3.39 48.85
N PRO A 20 -20.27 -4.45 49.53
CA PRO A 20 -19.75 -5.62 48.84
C PRO A 20 -20.90 -6.40 48.19
N GLY A 21 -21.06 -6.34 46.87
CA GLY A 21 -21.78 -7.39 46.12
C GLY A 21 -22.86 -7.01 45.10
N VAL A 22 -23.09 -5.75 44.73
CA VAL A 22 -24.11 -5.45 43.71
C VAL A 22 -23.56 -5.67 42.29
N ALA A 23 -23.77 -6.88 41.77
CA ALA A 23 -23.50 -7.20 40.37
C ALA A 23 -24.33 -6.28 39.46
N TRP A 24 -23.67 -5.61 38.52
CA TRP A 24 -24.33 -4.78 37.52
C TRP A 24 -25.42 -5.58 36.77
N THR A 25 -26.67 -5.14 36.87
CA THR A 25 -27.80 -5.72 36.12
C THR A 25 -28.26 -4.71 35.06
N PRO A 26 -28.25 -5.08 33.76
CA PRO A 26 -28.70 -4.17 32.71
C PRO A 26 -30.18 -3.85 32.87
N SER A 27 -30.53 -2.58 32.67
CA SER A 27 -31.93 -2.14 32.71
C SER A 27 -32.75 -2.78 31.58
N PRO A 28 -34.09 -2.93 31.74
CA PRO A 28 -34.95 -3.49 30.69
C PRO A 28 -34.80 -2.77 29.34
N LEU A 29 -34.71 -1.43 29.35
CA LEU A 29 -34.47 -0.63 28.14
C LEU A 29 -33.10 -0.90 27.50
N ALA A 30 -32.08 -1.22 28.30
CA ALA A 30 -30.76 -1.58 27.78
C ALA A 30 -30.78 -2.97 27.11
N LEU A 31 -31.56 -3.92 27.66
CA LEU A 31 -31.79 -5.24 27.06
C LEU A 31 -32.55 -5.13 25.74
N ASP A 32 -33.61 -4.32 25.68
CA ASP A 32 -34.39 -4.10 24.46
C ASP A 32 -33.57 -3.45 23.34
N ARG A 33 -32.78 -2.42 23.66
CA ARG A 33 -31.85 -1.79 22.70
C ARG A 33 -30.80 -2.79 22.20
N ALA A 34 -30.28 -3.66 23.08
CA ALA A 34 -29.33 -4.69 22.69
C ALA A 34 -29.97 -5.76 21.78
N ALA A 35 -31.21 -6.17 22.06
CA ALA A 35 -31.98 -7.09 21.23
C ALA A 35 -32.28 -6.50 19.85
N PHE A 36 -32.74 -5.24 19.78
CA PHE A 36 -32.99 -4.52 18.54
C PHE A 36 -31.71 -4.39 17.68
N ARG A 37 -30.58 -3.98 18.28
CA ARG A 37 -29.29 -3.89 17.57
C ARG A 37 -28.81 -5.24 17.04
N ARG A 38 -29.00 -6.34 17.81
CA ARG A 38 -28.65 -7.69 17.36
C ARG A 38 -29.54 -8.13 16.19
N ALA A 39 -30.83 -7.86 16.23
CA ALA A 39 -31.76 -8.17 15.15
C ALA A 39 -31.42 -7.37 13.88
N GLN A 40 -31.16 -6.06 14.01
CA GLN A 40 -30.75 -5.20 12.91
C GLN A 40 -29.41 -5.61 12.30
N ARG A 41 -28.41 -5.96 13.12
CA ARG A 41 -27.10 -6.46 12.64
C ARG A 41 -27.21 -7.80 11.94
N ARG A 42 -28.06 -8.72 12.43
CA ARG A 42 -28.33 -9.99 11.74
C ARG A 42 -29.00 -9.74 10.39
N ARG A 43 -30.02 -8.87 10.34
CA ARG A 43 -30.68 -8.48 9.09
C ARG A 43 -29.71 -7.85 8.10
N SER A 44 -28.86 -6.92 8.54
CA SER A 44 -27.88 -6.26 7.65
C SER A 44 -26.81 -7.24 7.14
N LEU A 45 -26.31 -8.14 7.99
CA LEU A 45 -25.37 -9.19 7.57
C LEU A 45 -26.01 -10.17 6.57
N LEU A 46 -27.24 -10.60 6.82
CA LEU A 46 -27.98 -11.47 5.91
C LEU A 46 -28.23 -10.79 4.57
N VAL A 47 -28.68 -9.53 4.59
CA VAL A 47 -28.87 -8.73 3.37
C VAL A 47 -27.55 -8.57 2.61
N ALA A 48 -26.45 -8.25 3.30
CA ALA A 48 -25.14 -8.10 2.67
C ALA A 48 -24.60 -9.41 2.07
N LEU A 49 -24.76 -10.54 2.77
CA LEU A 49 -24.37 -11.86 2.26
C LEU A 49 -25.23 -12.24 1.06
N ALA A 50 -26.55 -12.10 1.17
CA ALA A 50 -27.48 -12.40 0.09
C ALA A 50 -27.22 -11.53 -1.15
N SER A 51 -27.01 -10.22 -0.97
CA SER A 51 -26.70 -9.31 -2.08
C SER A 51 -25.35 -9.64 -2.72
N THR A 52 -24.34 -9.99 -1.92
CA THR A 52 -23.02 -10.40 -2.43
C THR A 52 -23.12 -11.68 -3.24
N VAL A 53 -23.80 -12.71 -2.70
CA VAL A 53 -24.02 -13.98 -3.40
C VAL A 53 -24.82 -13.75 -4.68
N LEU A 54 -25.85 -12.93 -4.64
CA LEU A 54 -26.68 -12.62 -5.81
C LEU A 54 -25.89 -11.91 -6.91
N VAL A 55 -25.08 -10.91 -6.56
CA VAL A 55 -24.23 -10.20 -7.52
C VAL A 55 -23.18 -11.14 -8.12
N VAL A 56 -22.50 -11.93 -7.28
CA VAL A 56 -21.50 -12.91 -7.76
C VAL A 56 -22.16 -13.95 -8.67
N ALA A 57 -23.31 -14.49 -8.28
CA ALA A 57 -24.04 -15.46 -9.08
C ALA A 57 -24.49 -14.85 -10.41
N ALA A 58 -25.00 -13.62 -10.41
CA ALA A 58 -25.38 -12.91 -11.63
C ALA A 58 -24.17 -12.73 -12.58
N VAL A 59 -23.02 -12.32 -12.05
CA VAL A 59 -21.78 -12.18 -12.85
C VAL A 59 -21.35 -13.54 -13.42
N VAL A 60 -21.31 -14.59 -12.61
CA VAL A 60 -20.94 -15.94 -13.07
C VAL A 60 -21.91 -16.42 -14.13
N LEU A 61 -23.23 -16.25 -13.94
CA LEU A 61 -24.23 -16.62 -14.92
C LEU A 61 -24.03 -15.87 -16.24
N VAL A 62 -23.80 -14.55 -16.21
CA VAL A 62 -23.54 -13.77 -17.43
C VAL A 62 -22.28 -14.26 -18.15
N VAL A 63 -21.21 -14.56 -17.43
CA VAL A 63 -19.93 -14.99 -18.01
C VAL A 63 -20.02 -16.40 -18.59
N VAL A 64 -20.58 -17.36 -17.85
CA VAL A 64 -20.65 -18.78 -18.26
C VAL A 64 -21.66 -18.99 -19.39
N ASN A 65 -22.74 -18.19 -19.44
CA ASN A 65 -23.71 -18.22 -20.54
C ASN A 65 -23.29 -17.34 -21.74
N ALA A 66 -22.11 -16.71 -21.70
CA ALA A 66 -21.64 -15.93 -22.83
C ALA A 66 -21.32 -16.84 -24.03
N PRO A 67 -21.66 -16.45 -25.27
CA PRO A 67 -21.39 -17.26 -26.47
C PRO A 67 -19.91 -17.62 -26.68
N GLY A 68 -18.99 -16.84 -26.09
CA GLY A 68 -17.55 -17.04 -26.17
C GLY A 68 -16.94 -17.78 -24.98
N TRP A 69 -17.72 -18.26 -24.01
CA TRP A 69 -17.19 -18.84 -22.76
C TRP A 69 -16.22 -20.00 -23.02
N GLU A 70 -16.57 -20.96 -23.86
CA GLU A 70 -15.69 -22.11 -24.14
C GLU A 70 -14.36 -21.67 -24.77
N ARG A 71 -14.39 -20.68 -25.68
CA ARG A 71 -13.16 -20.12 -26.27
C ARG A 71 -12.31 -19.41 -25.23
N ALA A 72 -12.94 -18.63 -24.34
CA ALA A 72 -12.23 -17.97 -23.24
C ALA A 72 -11.65 -19.00 -22.26
N ARG A 73 -12.40 -20.05 -21.95
CA ARG A 73 -11.97 -21.12 -21.04
C ARG A 73 -10.73 -21.83 -21.58
N THR A 74 -10.74 -22.26 -22.83
CA THR A 74 -9.58 -22.94 -23.43
C THR A 74 -8.40 -21.99 -23.62
N ALA A 75 -8.65 -20.72 -23.97
CA ALA A 75 -7.59 -19.74 -24.15
C ALA A 75 -6.96 -19.24 -22.84
N PHE A 76 -7.65 -19.31 -21.70
CA PHE A 76 -7.11 -18.79 -20.43
C PHE A 76 -6.86 -19.87 -19.37
N PHE A 77 -7.45 -21.05 -19.48
CA PHE A 77 -7.39 -22.10 -18.46
C PHE A 77 -7.05 -23.48 -19.04
N ASP A 78 -5.92 -23.57 -19.75
CA ASP A 78 -5.34 -24.83 -20.24
C ASP A 78 -4.29 -25.38 -19.26
N PRO A 79 -4.55 -26.50 -18.57
CA PRO A 79 -3.61 -27.07 -17.59
C PRO A 79 -2.26 -27.49 -18.16
N ALA A 80 -2.21 -27.94 -19.42
CA ALA A 80 -0.96 -28.38 -20.04
C ALA A 80 -0.06 -27.17 -20.30
N MET A 81 -0.62 -26.10 -20.88
CA MET A 81 0.07 -24.83 -21.09
C MET A 81 0.52 -24.19 -19.77
N ALA A 82 -0.27 -24.33 -18.71
CA ALA A 82 0.11 -23.84 -17.38
C ALA A 82 1.38 -24.52 -16.86
N TRP A 83 1.47 -25.85 -16.98
CA TRP A 83 2.62 -26.61 -16.49
C TRP A 83 3.88 -26.37 -17.34
N GLU A 84 3.71 -26.29 -18.67
CA GLU A 84 4.81 -26.04 -19.60
C GLU A 84 5.45 -24.66 -19.42
N SER A 85 4.63 -23.62 -19.23
CA SER A 85 5.11 -22.24 -19.08
C SER A 85 5.64 -21.90 -17.68
N LEU A 86 5.28 -22.68 -16.65
CA LEU A 86 5.59 -22.40 -15.25
C LEU A 86 7.09 -22.18 -14.96
N PRO A 87 8.04 -23.03 -15.44
CA PRO A 87 9.46 -22.86 -15.11
C PRO A 87 10.04 -21.54 -15.61
N ALA A 88 9.73 -21.16 -16.85
CA ALA A 88 10.19 -19.90 -17.45
C ALA A 88 9.61 -18.67 -16.72
N ILE A 89 8.32 -18.75 -16.33
CA ILE A 89 7.67 -17.67 -15.57
C ILE A 89 8.28 -17.55 -14.17
N LEU A 90 8.63 -18.67 -13.50
CA LEU A 90 9.30 -18.65 -12.21
C LEU A 90 10.70 -18.02 -12.27
N GLU A 91 11.47 -18.32 -13.32
CA GLU A 91 12.77 -17.67 -13.56
C GLU A 91 12.61 -16.16 -13.80
N GLY A 92 11.62 -15.78 -14.61
CA GLY A 92 11.25 -14.39 -14.80
C GLY A 92 10.83 -13.70 -13.50
N LEU A 93 10.04 -14.37 -12.66
CA LEU A 93 9.62 -13.85 -11.36
C LEU A 93 10.80 -13.66 -10.43
N TRP A 94 11.81 -14.53 -10.50
CA TRP A 94 13.05 -14.36 -9.75
C TRP A 94 13.81 -13.10 -10.16
N LEU A 95 13.79 -12.72 -11.44
CA LEU A 95 14.29 -11.41 -11.87
C LEU A 95 13.47 -10.27 -11.24
N ASN A 96 12.13 -10.34 -11.30
CA ASN A 96 11.26 -9.34 -10.69
C ASN A 96 11.55 -9.16 -9.18
N LEU A 97 11.73 -10.26 -8.43
CA LEU A 97 12.06 -10.22 -7.00
C LEU A 97 13.41 -9.58 -6.71
N ARG A 98 14.44 -9.86 -7.53
CA ARG A 98 15.76 -9.22 -7.40
C ARG A 98 15.65 -7.70 -7.62
N VAL A 99 14.94 -7.28 -8.67
CA VAL A 99 14.70 -5.86 -8.95
C VAL A 99 13.91 -5.21 -7.82
N TRP A 100 12.86 -5.86 -7.32
CA TRP A 100 12.06 -5.38 -6.19
C TRP A 100 12.90 -5.14 -4.93
N VAL A 101 13.75 -6.10 -4.54
CA VAL A 101 14.61 -5.96 -3.35
C VAL A 101 15.64 -4.86 -3.53
N VAL A 102 16.34 -4.84 -4.66
CA VAL A 102 17.38 -3.82 -4.94
C VAL A 102 16.76 -2.43 -4.99
N ALA A 103 15.67 -2.26 -5.74
CA ALA A 103 14.98 -0.99 -5.85
C ALA A 103 14.37 -0.55 -4.51
N GLY A 104 13.86 -1.48 -3.71
CA GLY A 104 13.34 -1.20 -2.37
C GLY A 104 14.42 -0.68 -1.44
N VAL A 105 15.58 -1.33 -1.40
CA VAL A 105 16.71 -0.91 -0.53
C VAL A 105 17.29 0.42 -1.00
N VAL A 106 17.67 0.52 -2.28
CA VAL A 106 18.28 1.73 -2.84
C VAL A 106 17.30 2.90 -2.77
N GLY A 107 16.05 2.70 -3.17
CA GLY A 107 15.01 3.73 -3.12
C GLY A 107 14.71 4.22 -1.72
N THR A 108 14.76 3.33 -0.71
CA THR A 108 14.58 3.71 0.70
C THR A 108 15.73 4.60 1.17
N LEU A 109 16.98 4.23 0.86
CA LEU A 109 18.17 5.01 1.25
C LEU A 109 18.19 6.38 0.57
N LEU A 110 17.99 6.43 -0.74
CA LEU A 110 17.94 7.67 -1.50
C LEU A 110 16.75 8.53 -1.10
N GLY A 111 15.58 7.91 -0.91
CA GLY A 111 14.35 8.59 -0.50
C GLY A 111 14.50 9.26 0.86
N LEU A 112 15.13 8.58 1.82
CA LEU A 112 15.45 9.16 3.12
C LEU A 112 16.42 10.35 2.98
N GLY A 113 17.45 10.23 2.14
CA GLY A 113 18.38 11.31 1.84
C GLY A 113 17.69 12.56 1.28
N LEU A 114 16.82 12.37 0.28
CA LEU A 114 16.02 13.46 -0.30
C LEU A 114 15.04 14.07 0.70
N ALA A 115 14.41 13.26 1.56
CA ALA A 115 13.52 13.76 2.60
C ALA A 115 14.26 14.64 3.63
N ILE A 116 15.47 14.25 4.02
CA ILE A 116 16.33 15.05 4.91
C ILE A 116 16.73 16.36 4.23
N ALA A 117 17.13 16.31 2.95
CA ALA A 117 17.45 17.52 2.18
C ALA A 117 16.24 18.48 2.10
N ARG A 118 15.04 17.95 1.85
CA ARG A 118 13.79 18.73 1.76
C ARG A 118 13.37 19.35 3.09
N THR A 119 13.56 18.65 4.20
CA THR A 119 13.20 19.13 5.55
C THR A 119 14.29 19.99 6.21
N SER A 120 15.45 20.12 5.57
CA SER A 120 16.53 20.96 6.06
C SER A 120 16.19 22.46 6.00
N ARG A 121 16.50 23.16 7.08
CA ARG A 121 16.33 24.62 7.21
C ARG A 121 17.65 25.38 7.10
N ILE A 122 18.74 24.71 6.75
CA ILE A 122 20.07 25.31 6.64
C ILE A 122 20.15 26.06 5.29
N PRO A 123 20.42 27.38 5.28
CA PRO A 123 20.46 28.17 4.04
C PRO A 123 21.47 27.64 3.01
N ALA A 124 22.63 27.14 3.45
CA ALA A 124 23.64 26.56 2.57
C ALA A 124 23.16 25.31 1.80
N LEU A 125 22.12 24.63 2.29
CA LEU A 125 21.52 23.47 1.61
C LEU A 125 20.39 23.84 0.66
N PHE A 126 20.18 25.13 0.39
CA PHE A 126 19.12 25.59 -0.52
C PHE A 126 19.21 24.97 -1.92
N PRO A 127 20.37 24.89 -2.62
CA PRO A 127 20.43 24.29 -3.95
C PRO A 127 20.04 22.81 -3.93
N LEU A 128 20.52 22.06 -2.95
CA LEU A 128 20.18 20.65 -2.75
C LEU A 128 18.68 20.48 -2.47
N ARG A 129 18.11 21.37 -1.66
CA ARG A 129 16.67 21.37 -1.35
C ARG A 129 15.84 21.65 -2.60
N ALA A 130 16.23 22.64 -3.40
CA ALA A 130 15.55 23.00 -4.65
C ALA A 130 15.59 21.83 -5.65
N PHE A 131 16.77 21.21 -5.82
CA PHE A 131 16.90 20.00 -6.63
C PHE A 131 16.00 18.87 -6.13
N ALA A 132 16.01 18.60 -4.81
CA ALA A 132 15.19 17.53 -4.23
C ALA A 132 13.68 17.79 -4.39
N ILE A 133 13.23 19.05 -4.33
CA ILE A 133 11.85 19.42 -4.63
C ILE A 133 11.53 19.13 -6.09
N GLY A 134 12.33 19.66 -7.03
CA GLY A 134 12.09 19.46 -8.46
C GLY A 134 12.15 17.98 -8.89
N TYR A 135 13.09 17.21 -8.34
CA TYR A 135 13.17 15.77 -8.54
C TYR A 135 11.89 15.05 -8.08
N VAL A 136 11.44 15.32 -6.84
CA VAL A 136 10.27 14.65 -6.28
C VAL A 136 9.01 15.02 -7.05
N ASP A 137 8.84 16.30 -7.40
CA ASP A 137 7.68 16.79 -8.14
C ASP A 137 7.62 16.18 -9.55
N LEU A 138 8.77 16.09 -10.23
CA LEU A 138 8.86 15.47 -11.56
C LEU A 138 8.50 13.98 -11.52
N PHE A 139 9.22 13.17 -10.73
CA PHE A 139 9.07 11.72 -10.78
C PHE A 139 7.76 11.20 -10.15
N ARG A 140 7.08 12.02 -9.34
CA ARG A 140 5.70 11.73 -8.89
C ARG A 140 4.65 12.22 -9.86
N GLY A 141 4.95 13.24 -10.67
CA GLY A 141 4.05 13.79 -11.68
C GLY A 141 4.03 12.99 -12.98
N VAL A 142 5.09 12.24 -13.28
CA VAL A 142 5.20 11.44 -14.52
C VAL A 142 4.81 9.97 -14.28
N PRO A 143 3.99 9.37 -15.17
CA PRO A 143 3.72 7.93 -15.16
C PRO A 143 4.98 7.07 -15.20
N LEU A 144 5.08 6.05 -14.34
CA LEU A 144 6.23 5.13 -14.29
C LEU A 144 6.56 4.51 -15.65
N LEU A 145 5.54 4.15 -16.44
CA LEU A 145 5.75 3.61 -17.79
C LEU A 145 6.50 4.60 -18.70
N LEU A 146 6.18 5.90 -18.63
CA LEU A 146 6.91 6.90 -19.40
C LEU A 146 8.35 7.06 -18.89
N VAL A 147 8.58 6.99 -17.58
CA VAL A 147 9.94 7.01 -17.02
C VAL A 147 10.75 5.80 -17.51
N LEU A 148 10.15 4.60 -17.53
CA LEU A 148 10.77 3.39 -18.09
C LEU A 148 11.18 3.58 -19.54
N LEU A 149 10.28 4.09 -20.40
CA LEU A 149 10.56 4.31 -21.81
C LEU A 149 11.65 5.39 -22.02
N LEU A 150 11.57 6.50 -21.29
CA LEU A 150 12.56 7.58 -21.37
C LEU A 150 13.95 7.14 -20.91
N VAL A 151 14.05 6.38 -19.81
CA VAL A 151 15.33 5.84 -19.33
C VAL A 151 15.83 4.75 -20.27
N GLY A 152 14.94 3.82 -20.67
CA GLY A 152 15.26 2.66 -21.49
C GLY A 152 15.73 3.01 -22.89
N PHE A 153 15.21 4.06 -23.50
CA PHE A 153 15.61 4.50 -24.84
C PHE A 153 16.50 5.74 -24.83
N GLY A 154 16.29 6.67 -23.89
CA GLY A 154 17.03 7.92 -23.81
C GLY A 154 18.48 7.74 -23.34
N LEU A 155 18.72 6.93 -22.30
CA LEU A 155 20.10 6.74 -21.80
C LEU A 155 21.00 6.01 -22.79
N PRO A 156 20.58 4.89 -23.43
CA PRO A 156 21.41 4.24 -24.45
C PRO A 156 21.73 5.14 -25.64
N ALA A 157 20.85 6.08 -26.00
CA ALA A 157 21.08 7.03 -27.09
C ALA A 157 22.28 7.96 -26.82
N LEU A 158 22.67 8.15 -25.55
CA LEU A 158 23.85 8.93 -25.17
C LEU A 158 25.18 8.19 -25.42
N ARG A 159 25.14 6.88 -25.75
CA ARG A 159 26.33 6.04 -26.04
C ARG A 159 27.40 6.09 -24.94
N LEU A 160 26.96 6.10 -23.68
CA LEU A 160 27.85 6.07 -22.51
C LEU A 160 28.40 4.64 -22.32
N GLU A 161 29.68 4.41 -22.66
CA GLU A 161 30.30 3.07 -22.64
C GLU A 161 30.34 2.43 -21.25
N TRP A 162 30.39 3.24 -20.19
CA TRP A 162 30.42 2.76 -18.79
C TRP A 162 29.04 2.38 -18.25
N LEU A 163 27.95 2.75 -18.95
CA LEU A 163 26.60 2.54 -18.48
C LEU A 163 26.01 1.23 -19.04
N PRO A 164 25.60 0.27 -18.20
CA PRO A 164 24.95 -0.94 -18.68
C PRO A 164 23.65 -0.62 -19.42
N THR A 165 23.48 -1.23 -20.59
CA THR A 165 22.30 -1.02 -21.46
C THR A 165 21.30 -2.16 -21.41
N SER A 166 21.45 -3.11 -20.48
CA SER A 166 20.50 -4.22 -20.35
C SER A 166 19.13 -3.73 -19.88
N GLY A 167 18.06 -4.27 -20.45
CA GLY A 167 16.69 -3.89 -20.10
C GLY A 167 16.37 -4.06 -18.61
N ALA A 168 16.97 -5.07 -17.96
CA ALA A 168 16.84 -5.30 -16.53
C ALA A 168 17.48 -4.18 -15.70
N PHE A 169 18.68 -3.72 -16.08
CA PHE A 169 19.36 -2.62 -15.39
C PHE A 169 18.65 -1.29 -15.59
N LEU A 170 18.31 -0.94 -16.84
CA LEU A 170 17.60 0.31 -17.16
C LEU A 170 16.21 0.33 -16.54
N GLY A 171 15.52 -0.81 -16.52
CA GLY A 171 14.24 -0.97 -15.84
C GLY A 171 14.35 -0.77 -14.33
N ALA A 172 15.33 -1.40 -13.68
CA ALA A 172 15.60 -1.21 -12.26
C ALA A 172 15.96 0.25 -11.94
N LEU A 173 16.76 0.91 -12.78
CA LEU A 173 17.12 2.32 -12.64
C LEU A 173 15.89 3.23 -12.71
N ALA A 174 15.02 3.05 -13.71
CA ALA A 174 13.77 3.81 -13.85
C ALA A 174 12.84 3.63 -12.65
N ILE A 175 12.73 2.40 -12.16
CA ILE A 175 11.96 2.06 -10.96
C ILE A 175 12.56 2.76 -9.74
N VAL A 176 13.89 2.70 -9.54
CA VAL A 176 14.58 3.39 -8.43
C VAL A 176 14.32 4.88 -8.49
N LEU A 177 14.47 5.52 -9.66
CA LEU A 177 14.23 6.95 -9.82
C LEU A 177 12.80 7.33 -9.40
N THR A 178 11.83 6.55 -9.84
CA THR A 178 10.42 6.80 -9.56
C THR A 178 10.09 6.55 -8.08
N TYR A 179 10.42 5.37 -7.56
CA TYR A 179 10.09 5.00 -6.18
C TYR A 179 10.86 5.79 -5.13
N THR A 180 12.08 6.25 -5.44
CA THR A 180 12.82 7.18 -4.55
C THR A 180 12.02 8.44 -4.28
N ALA A 181 11.33 8.99 -5.29
CA ALA A 181 10.50 10.18 -5.13
C ALA A 181 9.25 9.92 -4.26
N TYR A 182 8.57 8.79 -4.45
CA TYR A 182 7.45 8.37 -3.60
C TYR A 182 7.89 8.15 -2.14
N LEU A 183 8.99 7.44 -1.92
CA LEU A 183 9.52 7.17 -0.59
C LEU A 183 9.99 8.46 0.10
N ALA A 184 10.65 9.37 -0.62
CA ALA A 184 11.04 10.68 -0.10
C ALA A 184 9.86 11.49 0.41
N GLU A 185 8.73 11.45 -0.31
CA GLU A 185 7.52 12.13 0.14
C GLU A 185 6.95 11.49 1.40
N VAL A 186 6.88 10.17 1.46
CA VAL A 186 6.39 9.45 2.65
C VAL A 186 7.24 9.80 3.87
N PHE A 187 8.56 9.80 3.73
CA PHE A 187 9.48 10.20 4.80
C PHE A 187 9.26 11.66 5.23
N ARG A 188 9.16 12.58 4.28
CA ARG A 188 8.89 14.00 4.56
C ARG A 188 7.58 14.19 5.31
N ALA A 189 6.49 13.61 4.79
CA ALA A 189 5.17 13.67 5.41
C ALA A 189 5.18 13.06 6.82
N GLY A 190 5.93 11.97 7.03
CA GLY A 190 6.15 11.39 8.34
C GLY A 190 6.84 12.32 9.33
N ILE A 191 7.90 13.01 8.90
CA ILE A 191 8.61 13.98 9.73
C ILE A 191 7.71 15.16 10.10
N GLU A 192 6.94 15.66 9.13
CA GLU A 192 6.05 16.82 9.31
C GLU A 192 4.75 16.50 10.05
N SER A 193 4.33 15.23 10.09
CA SER A 193 3.14 14.80 10.83
C SER A 193 3.25 14.92 12.35
N VAL A 194 4.46 15.14 12.89
CA VAL A 194 4.68 15.29 14.32
C VAL A 194 4.16 16.66 14.78
N HIS A 195 3.20 16.65 15.71
CA HIS A 195 2.49 17.86 16.11
C HIS A 195 3.46 18.94 16.64
N PRO A 196 3.35 20.22 16.19
CA PRO A 196 4.27 21.28 16.59
C PRO A 196 4.35 21.50 18.10
N SER A 197 3.28 21.22 18.85
CA SER A 197 3.29 21.32 20.33
C SER A 197 4.26 20.35 20.99
N GLN A 198 4.51 19.17 20.41
CA GLN A 198 5.49 18.24 20.95
C GLN A 198 6.91 18.75 20.73
N VAL A 199 7.15 19.39 19.59
CA VAL A 199 8.43 20.08 19.30
C VAL A 199 8.59 21.26 20.25
N ALA A 200 7.55 22.07 20.46
CA ALA A 200 7.58 23.20 21.39
C ALA A 200 7.82 22.74 22.84
N ALA A 201 7.10 21.73 23.31
CA ALA A 201 7.28 21.16 24.65
C ALA A 201 8.70 20.61 24.87
N ALA A 202 9.26 19.90 23.89
CA ALA A 202 10.63 19.42 23.93
C ALA A 202 11.65 20.57 24.06
N ARG A 203 11.41 21.67 23.34
CA ARG A 203 12.25 22.88 23.41
C ARG A 203 12.09 23.60 24.75
N SER A 204 10.90 23.64 25.34
CA SER A 204 10.64 24.17 26.68
C SER A 204 11.34 23.38 27.78
N LEU A 205 11.56 22.07 27.57
CA LEU A 205 12.37 21.21 28.45
C LEU A 205 13.89 21.36 28.23
N GLY A 206 14.34 22.35 27.46
CA GLY A 206 15.76 22.64 27.24
C GLY A 206 16.45 21.78 26.19
N LEU A 207 15.75 20.89 25.48
CA LEU A 207 16.37 20.05 24.46
C LEU A 207 16.84 20.89 23.26
N THR A 208 18.06 20.65 22.78
CA THR A 208 18.56 21.24 21.53
C THR A 208 17.75 20.79 20.31
N ARG A 209 17.86 21.46 19.16
CA ARG A 209 17.17 21.03 17.93
C ARG A 209 17.54 19.59 17.57
N ALA A 210 18.82 19.24 17.65
CA ALA A 210 19.29 17.88 17.38
C ALA A 210 18.72 16.86 18.37
N GLN A 211 18.68 17.19 19.66
CA GLN A 211 18.08 16.34 20.69
C GLN A 211 16.56 16.17 20.48
N THR A 212 15.86 17.26 20.16
CA THR A 212 14.42 17.25 19.85
C THR A 212 14.12 16.37 18.65
N THR A 213 14.87 16.54 17.55
CA THR A 213 14.71 15.70 16.35
C THR A 213 14.98 14.23 16.66
N ARG A 214 16.09 13.91 17.34
CA ARG A 214 16.50 12.52 17.62
C ARG A 214 15.58 11.81 18.62
N ARG A 215 15.14 12.51 19.68
CA ARG A 215 14.43 11.88 20.82
C ARG A 215 12.91 11.99 20.71
N VAL A 216 12.37 12.97 19.98
CA VAL A 216 10.94 13.25 19.91
C VAL A 216 10.39 13.06 18.50
N VAL A 217 10.98 13.73 17.50
CA VAL A 217 10.44 13.72 16.14
C VAL A 217 10.69 12.40 15.43
N LEU A 218 11.94 11.93 15.32
CA LEU A 218 12.29 10.73 14.56
C LEU A 218 11.59 9.47 15.06
N PRO A 219 11.51 9.18 16.37
CA PRO A 219 10.80 7.99 16.85
C PRO A 219 9.32 7.99 16.48
N GLN A 220 8.67 9.15 16.42
CA GLN A 220 7.27 9.28 16.03
C GLN A 220 7.11 9.23 14.51
N ALA A 221 7.97 9.93 13.77
CA ALA A 221 7.99 9.91 12.31
C ALA A 221 8.16 8.48 11.79
N VAL A 222 9.11 7.70 12.34
CA VAL A 222 9.31 6.28 11.97
C VAL A 222 8.01 5.48 12.16
N ARG A 223 7.30 5.71 13.26
CA ARG A 223 6.01 5.06 13.51
C ARG A 223 5.01 5.43 12.44
N ASN A 224 4.92 6.72 12.06
CA ASN A 224 3.94 7.23 11.10
C ASN A 224 4.22 6.78 9.65
N VAL A 225 5.48 6.58 9.27
CA VAL A 225 5.84 6.19 7.89
C VAL A 225 5.78 4.69 7.63
N THR A 226 5.74 3.84 8.67
CA THR A 226 5.95 2.40 8.46
C THR A 226 4.89 1.76 7.54
N ALA A 227 3.59 2.05 7.71
CA ALA A 227 2.57 1.54 6.77
C ALA A 227 2.69 2.09 5.36
N PRO A 228 2.75 3.43 5.14
CA PRO A 228 2.84 3.93 3.78
C PRO A 228 4.11 3.45 3.07
N LEU A 229 5.24 3.26 3.77
CA LEU A 229 6.42 2.63 3.19
C LEU A 229 6.14 1.17 2.78
N ALA A 230 5.51 0.39 3.65
CA ALA A 230 5.21 -1.00 3.34
C ALA A 230 4.21 -1.14 2.18
N ASN A 231 3.22 -0.25 2.08
CA ASN A 231 2.32 -0.17 0.93
C ASN A 231 3.06 0.19 -0.37
N ASN A 232 4.04 1.09 -0.32
CA ASN A 232 4.90 1.37 -1.47
C ASN A 232 5.75 0.15 -1.86
N LEU A 233 6.25 -0.63 -0.90
CA LEU A 233 6.97 -1.88 -1.20
C LEU A 233 6.08 -2.94 -1.87
N VAL A 234 4.81 -3.05 -1.46
CA VAL A 234 3.82 -3.92 -2.13
C VAL A 234 3.55 -3.44 -3.55
N SER A 235 3.45 -2.13 -3.76
CA SER A 235 3.25 -1.55 -5.09
C SER A 235 4.47 -1.77 -5.98
N LEU A 236 5.66 -1.57 -5.44
CA LEU A 236 6.95 -1.80 -6.12
C LEU A 236 7.09 -3.25 -6.58
N GLN A 237 6.60 -4.21 -5.79
CA GLN A 237 6.64 -5.63 -6.15
C GLN A 237 5.85 -5.89 -7.44
N LYS A 238 4.68 -5.25 -7.59
CA LYS A 238 3.85 -5.41 -8.80
C LYS A 238 4.46 -4.65 -9.98
N ASP A 239 4.88 -3.42 -9.75
CA ASP A 239 5.48 -2.55 -10.76
C ASP A 239 6.82 -3.08 -11.29
N SER A 240 7.50 -3.95 -10.54
CA SER A 240 8.70 -4.64 -11.02
C SER A 240 8.47 -5.43 -12.31
N GLY A 241 7.23 -5.83 -12.62
CA GLY A 241 6.85 -6.47 -13.89
C GLY A 241 6.86 -5.54 -15.11
N LEU A 242 6.88 -4.22 -14.89
CA LEU A 242 6.87 -3.25 -15.98
C LEU A 242 8.22 -3.17 -16.72
N ILE A 243 9.29 -3.74 -16.15
CA ILE A 243 10.60 -3.81 -16.81
C ILE A 243 10.56 -4.67 -18.08
N SER A 244 9.57 -5.57 -18.20
CA SER A 244 9.27 -6.34 -19.41
C SER A 244 9.18 -5.48 -20.67
N VAL A 245 8.71 -4.23 -20.56
CA VAL A 245 8.57 -3.30 -21.69
C VAL A 245 9.92 -2.95 -22.32
N LEU A 246 11.01 -3.02 -21.56
CA LEU A 246 12.37 -2.77 -22.03
C LEU A 246 13.08 -4.03 -22.54
N GLY A 247 12.34 -5.13 -22.75
CA GLY A 247 12.89 -6.38 -23.28
C GLY A 247 13.58 -7.26 -22.24
N ALA A 248 13.54 -6.90 -20.95
CA ALA A 248 13.95 -7.80 -19.89
C ALA A 248 13.03 -9.02 -19.85
N VAL A 249 13.60 -10.23 -19.79
CA VAL A 249 12.84 -11.48 -19.67
C VAL A 249 12.48 -11.71 -18.21
N ASP A 250 11.44 -11.01 -17.76
CA ASP A 250 10.84 -11.18 -16.45
C ASP A 250 9.59 -12.09 -16.54
N ALA A 251 8.80 -12.24 -15.46
CA ALA A 251 7.65 -13.15 -15.46
C ALA A 251 6.59 -12.76 -16.51
N ILE A 252 6.37 -11.46 -16.73
CA ILE A 252 5.38 -10.97 -17.70
C ILE A 252 5.87 -11.25 -19.12
N ARG A 253 7.15 -10.98 -19.39
CA ARG A 253 7.77 -11.26 -20.69
C ARG A 253 7.84 -12.77 -20.96
N ALA A 254 8.15 -13.59 -19.96
CA ALA A 254 8.13 -15.05 -20.08
C ALA A 254 6.73 -15.58 -20.44
N ALA A 255 5.69 -15.05 -19.78
CA ALA A 255 4.30 -15.37 -20.12
C ALA A 255 3.93 -14.93 -21.55
N GLN A 256 4.36 -13.74 -21.97
CA GLN A 256 4.16 -13.26 -23.34
C GLN A 256 4.84 -14.16 -24.38
N ILE A 257 6.07 -14.60 -24.13
CA ILE A 257 6.81 -15.51 -25.01
C ILE A 257 6.06 -16.84 -25.12
N ALA A 258 5.61 -17.44 -24.01
CA ALA A 258 4.86 -18.69 -24.02
C ALA A 258 3.48 -18.58 -24.70
N THR A 259 2.88 -17.39 -24.69
CA THR A 259 1.61 -17.11 -25.41
C THR A 259 1.83 -16.95 -26.92
N THR A 260 3.06 -16.60 -27.33
CA THR A 260 3.38 -16.32 -28.74
C THR A 260 3.37 -17.61 -29.54
N GLY A 261 2.55 -17.67 -30.60
CA GLY A 261 2.42 -18.83 -31.49
C GLY A 261 1.26 -19.77 -31.16
N SER A 262 0.94 -19.98 -29.87
CA SER A 262 -0.22 -20.78 -29.45
C SER A 262 -1.52 -19.98 -29.34
N TYR A 263 -1.41 -18.64 -29.20
CA TYR A 263 -2.54 -17.74 -28.88
C TYR A 263 -3.31 -18.15 -27.61
N ASN A 264 -2.65 -18.91 -26.73
CA ASN A 264 -3.16 -19.31 -25.43
C ASN A 264 -2.61 -18.38 -24.34
N PHE A 265 -3.50 -17.70 -23.64
CA PHE A 265 -3.22 -16.70 -22.60
C PHE A 265 -3.11 -17.28 -21.17
N THR A 266 -3.21 -18.60 -21.00
CA THR A 266 -2.94 -19.26 -19.70
C THR A 266 -1.61 -18.85 -19.05
N PRO A 267 -0.49 -18.64 -19.78
CA PRO A 267 0.75 -18.17 -19.17
C PRO A 267 0.60 -16.84 -18.40
N TYR A 268 -0.27 -15.92 -18.85
CA TYR A 268 -0.55 -14.69 -18.10
C TYR A 268 -1.33 -14.95 -16.81
N VAL A 269 -2.25 -15.93 -16.82
CA VAL A 269 -2.97 -16.35 -15.61
C VAL A 269 -1.99 -16.94 -14.60
N VAL A 270 -1.05 -17.78 -15.04
CA VAL A 270 0.01 -18.34 -14.20
C VAL A 270 0.87 -17.22 -13.60
N ALA A 271 1.36 -16.29 -14.42
CA ALA A 271 2.12 -15.13 -13.94
C ALA A 271 1.30 -14.32 -12.90
N GLY A 272 0.03 -14.04 -13.18
CA GLY A 272 -0.86 -13.31 -12.27
C GLY A 272 -1.04 -14.02 -10.93
N ILE A 273 -1.22 -15.34 -10.93
CA ILE A 273 -1.29 -16.16 -9.69
C ILE A 273 0.02 -16.07 -8.92
N LEU A 274 1.17 -16.17 -9.58
CA LEU A 274 2.47 -16.09 -8.90
C LEU A 274 2.73 -14.70 -8.30
N PHE A 275 2.44 -13.62 -9.02
CA PHE A 275 2.49 -12.25 -8.47
C PHE A 275 1.52 -12.08 -7.29
N PHE A 276 0.33 -12.70 -7.34
CA PHE A 276 -0.62 -12.71 -6.23
C PHE A 276 -0.10 -13.48 -5.02
N LEU A 277 0.48 -14.67 -5.21
CA LEU A 277 1.05 -15.49 -4.13
C LEU A 277 2.19 -14.77 -3.41
N VAL A 278 2.95 -13.90 -4.09
CA VAL A 278 3.95 -13.04 -3.45
C VAL A 278 3.29 -11.84 -2.75
N SER A 279 2.36 -11.14 -3.41
CA SER A 279 1.80 -9.89 -2.89
C SER A 279 0.76 -10.08 -1.77
N PHE A 280 0.01 -11.18 -1.77
CA PHE A 280 -1.02 -11.48 -0.77
C PHE A 280 -0.46 -11.58 0.66
N PRO A 281 0.54 -12.43 0.97
CA PRO A 281 1.10 -12.53 2.31
C PRO A 281 1.74 -11.20 2.74
N LEU A 282 2.39 -10.49 1.81
CA LEU A 282 2.98 -9.18 2.08
C LEU A 282 1.92 -8.16 2.49
N THR A 283 0.81 -8.08 1.74
CA THR A 283 -0.31 -7.19 2.06
C THR A 283 -0.96 -7.56 3.41
N ARG A 284 -1.15 -8.86 3.70
CA ARG A 284 -1.69 -9.31 4.99
C ARG A 284 -0.76 -8.99 6.15
N ALA A 285 0.55 -9.12 5.97
CA ALA A 285 1.53 -8.72 6.98
C ALA A 285 1.47 -7.22 7.26
N VAL A 286 1.30 -6.40 6.22
CA VAL A 286 1.13 -4.95 6.36
C VAL A 286 -0.17 -4.62 7.09
N ASP A 287 -1.30 -5.22 6.72
CA ASP A 287 -2.58 -5.01 7.41
C ASP A 287 -2.53 -5.43 8.89
N ALA A 288 -1.92 -6.57 9.18
CA ALA A 288 -1.75 -7.05 10.55
C ALA A 288 -0.87 -6.09 11.38
N TYR A 289 0.20 -5.55 10.77
CA TYR A 289 1.04 -4.53 11.41
C TYR A 289 0.25 -3.25 11.71
N GLN A 290 -0.56 -2.78 10.75
CA GLN A 290 -1.42 -1.61 10.91
C GLN A 290 -2.46 -1.78 12.02
N ALA A 291 -3.11 -2.95 12.09
CA ALA A 291 -4.11 -3.26 13.10
C ALA A 291 -3.52 -3.23 14.52
N ARG A 292 -2.31 -3.79 14.71
CA ARG A 292 -1.59 -3.77 16.01
C ARG A 292 -1.25 -2.37 16.49
N ARG A 293 -0.95 -1.45 15.56
CA ARG A 293 -0.58 -0.05 15.86
C ARG A 293 -1.79 0.85 16.14
N GLY A 294 -3.02 0.32 16.13
CA GLY A 294 -4.25 1.06 16.41
C GLY A 294 -4.78 1.89 15.23
N TRP A 295 -4.13 1.83 14.07
CA TRP A 295 -4.55 2.59 12.88
C TRP A 295 -5.89 2.12 12.29
N GLY A 296 -6.20 0.83 12.43
CA GLY A 296 -7.49 0.27 11.98
C GLY A 296 -8.72 0.77 12.77
N ARG A 297 -8.54 1.37 13.96
CA ARG A 297 -9.67 1.86 14.76
C ARG A 297 -10.23 3.21 14.28
N SER A 298 -9.44 3.99 13.53
CA SER A 298 -9.89 5.31 13.04
C SER A 298 -11.00 5.20 11.98
N LEU A 299 -11.00 4.12 11.18
CA LEU A 299 -12.06 3.88 10.18
C LEU A 299 -13.35 3.33 10.79
N ALA A 300 -13.26 2.62 11.93
CA ALA A 300 -14.44 2.19 12.68
C ALA A 300 -15.14 3.35 13.39
N THR A 301 -14.40 4.42 13.72
CA THR A 301 -14.97 5.66 14.28
C THR A 301 -15.52 6.61 13.23
N VAL A 302 -14.97 6.61 12.00
CA VAL A 302 -15.48 7.44 10.88
C VAL A 302 -16.69 6.80 10.19
N SER A 303 -16.87 5.47 10.27
CA SER A 303 -18.01 4.82 9.63
C SER A 303 -19.36 5.11 10.27
N GLY A 304 -19.44 5.82 11.41
CA GLY A 304 -20.66 6.48 11.90
C GLY A 304 -21.96 5.67 11.83
N ALA A 305 -21.88 4.34 11.82
CA ALA A 305 -22.99 3.46 11.48
C ALA A 305 -23.84 3.17 12.73
N GLY A 306 -24.09 4.21 13.53
CA GLY A 306 -24.76 4.08 14.82
C GLY A 306 -25.51 5.31 15.32
N ASP A 307 -25.33 6.51 14.76
CA ASP A 307 -25.97 7.74 15.27
C ASP A 307 -26.58 8.62 14.15
N ILE A 308 -27.15 8.00 13.11
CA ILE A 308 -28.07 8.73 12.22
C ILE A 308 -29.30 7.88 11.94
N ARG A 309 -30.43 8.38 12.49
CA ARG A 309 -31.82 7.91 12.48
C ARG A 309 -32.22 6.94 13.58
#